data_AF-A0A1B6HKR1-F1
#
_entry.id   AF-A0A1B6HKR1-F1
#
_cell.length_a   1.000
_cell.length_b   1.000
_cell.length_c   1.000
_cell.angle_alpha   90.00
_cell.angle_beta   90.00
_cell.angle_gamma   90.00
#
_symmetry.space_group_name_H-M   'P 1'
#
loop_
_entity.id
_entity.type
_entity.pdbx_description
1 polymer ?
#
loop_
_entity_poly.entity_id
_entity_poly.type
_entity_poly.pdbx_seq_one_letter_code
_entity_poly.pdbx_strand_id
1 'polypeptide(L)'
;MLGLRWAAPRSTYGTLKSFMVAHSLGKETISHVVEPTPCVVWPNLFCYTISGLRPNRKYNITVSARNVDVADDGAKAFVNGLTREMSPTSPENLTLVNST
;
A
#
# COMPACT_ATOMS: atom_id res chain seq x y z
N MET A 1 7.08 4.99 2.94
CA MET A 1 6.56 3.60 2.92
C MET A 1 5.41 3.47 3.92
N LEU A 2 4.47 2.59 3.67
CA LEU A 2 3.42 2.20 4.63
C LEU A 2 3.31 0.68 4.67
N GLY A 3 3.43 0.10 5.87
CA GLY A 3 3.25 -1.34 6.11
C GLY A 3 1.80 -1.65 6.43
N LEU A 4 1.24 -2.66 5.77
CA LEU A 4 -0.13 -3.11 5.93
C LEU A 4 -0.16 -4.54 6.42
N ARG A 5 -1.17 -4.83 7.24
CA ARG A 5 -1.46 -6.17 7.74
C ARG A 5 -2.96 -6.36 7.87
N TRP A 6 -3.49 -7.48 7.38
CA TRP A 6 -4.92 -7.79 7.45
C TRP A 6 -5.16 -9.30 7.60
N ALA A 7 -6.35 -9.67 8.06
CA ALA A 7 -6.79 -11.06 8.13
C ALA A 7 -7.60 -11.43 6.88
N ALA A 8 -7.76 -12.73 6.62
CA ALA A 8 -8.68 -13.21 5.60
C ALA A 8 -10.13 -12.71 5.87
N PRO A 9 -10.95 -12.52 4.82
CA PRO A 9 -12.38 -12.29 4.98
C PRO A 9 -13.06 -13.43 5.76
N ARG A 10 -14.12 -13.13 6.53
CA ARG A 10 -14.87 -14.14 7.30
C ARG A 10 -15.48 -15.24 6.43
N SER A 11 -15.91 -14.88 5.22
CA SER A 11 -16.41 -15.81 4.22
C SER A 11 -15.73 -15.50 2.90
N THR A 12 -14.94 -16.44 2.38
CA THR A 12 -14.31 -16.31 1.06
C THR A 12 -15.20 -16.82 -0.06
N TYR A 13 -16.29 -17.55 0.22
CA TYR A 13 -17.23 -18.10 -0.76
C TYR A 13 -16.52 -18.73 -1.99
N GLY A 14 -15.45 -19.48 -1.74
CA GLY A 14 -14.56 -20.04 -2.76
C GLY A 14 -13.09 -20.01 -2.35
N THR A 15 -12.22 -20.42 -3.27
CA THR A 15 -10.76 -20.39 -3.10
C THR A 15 -10.25 -18.97 -3.34
N LEU A 16 -9.57 -18.42 -2.33
CA LEU A 16 -8.92 -17.13 -2.41
C LEU A 16 -7.77 -17.19 -3.43
N LYS A 17 -7.83 -16.32 -4.44
CA LYS A 17 -6.80 -16.22 -5.49
C LYS A 17 -5.74 -15.18 -5.15
N SER A 18 -6.19 -13.98 -4.81
CA SER A 18 -5.31 -12.84 -4.53
C SER A 18 -6.03 -11.74 -3.76
N PHE A 19 -5.26 -10.77 -3.28
CA PHE A 19 -5.77 -9.51 -2.75
C PHE A 19 -5.49 -8.38 -3.74
N MET A 20 -6.41 -7.42 -3.82
CA MET A 20 -6.17 -6.15 -4.48
C MET A 20 -5.97 -5.07 -3.41
N VAL A 21 -4.77 -4.52 -3.35
CA VAL A 21 -4.40 -3.42 -2.46
C VAL A 21 -4.35 -2.14 -3.28
N ALA A 22 -5.20 -1.18 -2.97
CA ALA A 22 -5.18 0.12 -3.62
C ALA A 22 -4.91 1.24 -2.63
N HIS A 23 -4.12 2.22 -3.04
CA HIS A 23 -3.89 3.44 -2.27
C HIS A 23 -4.22 4.66 -3.10
N SER A 24 -4.79 5.68 -2.47
CA SER A 24 -5.17 6.92 -3.13
C SER A 24 -4.74 8.17 -2.37
N LEU A 25 -4.40 9.20 -3.15
CA LEU A 25 -4.09 10.55 -2.69
C LEU A 25 -4.83 11.54 -3.59
N GLY A 26 -5.89 12.15 -3.07
CA GLY A 26 -6.76 13.01 -3.88
C GLY A 26 -7.44 12.20 -5.00
N LYS A 27 -7.17 12.55 -6.26
CA LYS A 27 -7.71 11.85 -7.45
C LYS A 27 -6.82 10.71 -7.95
N GLU A 28 -5.57 10.63 -7.50
CA GLU A 28 -4.63 9.58 -7.90
C GLU A 28 -4.95 8.31 -7.12
N THR A 29 -5.16 7.19 -7.83
CA THR A 29 -5.36 5.87 -7.22
C THR A 29 -4.48 4.86 -7.94
N ILE A 30 -3.71 4.10 -7.17
CA ILE A 30 -2.83 3.05 -7.68
C ILE A 30 -3.21 1.74 -6.99
N SER A 31 -3.40 0.68 -7.77
CA SER A 31 -3.75 -0.66 -7.30
C SER A 31 -2.62 -1.65 -7.56
N HIS A 32 -2.52 -2.64 -6.67
CA HIS A 32 -1.56 -3.73 -6.71
C HIS A 32 -2.29 -5.04 -6.48
N VAL A 33 -2.00 -6.03 -7.32
CA VAL A 33 -2.42 -7.41 -7.08
C VAL A 33 -1.35 -8.07 -6.22
N VAL A 34 -1.77 -8.63 -5.09
CA VAL A 34 -0.90 -9.20 -4.06
C VAL A 34 -1.30 -10.66 -3.88
N GLU A 35 -0.32 -11.55 -3.96
CA GLU A 35 -0.53 -12.97 -3.68
C GLU A 35 -0.85 -13.18 -2.19
N PRO A 36 -1.70 -14.17 -1.84
CA PRO A 36 -2.13 -14.42 -0.47
C PRO A 36 -1.05 -15.15 0.33
N THR A 37 0.08 -14.47 0.55
CA THR A 37 1.22 -15.00 1.32
C THR A 37 1.16 -14.51 2.77
N PRO A 38 1.12 -15.41 3.77
CA PRO A 38 1.11 -15.02 5.17
C PRO A 38 2.35 -14.25 5.61
N CYS A 39 2.20 -13.43 6.64
CA CYS A 39 3.33 -12.76 7.28
C CYS A 39 4.22 -13.78 8.00
N VAL A 40 5.55 -13.62 7.91
CA VAL A 40 6.53 -14.47 8.61
C VAL A 40 6.26 -14.55 10.12
N VAL A 41 5.97 -13.41 10.75
CA VAL A 41 5.77 -13.32 12.21
C VAL A 41 4.31 -13.63 12.61
N TRP A 42 3.34 -13.43 11.71
CA TRP A 42 1.92 -13.61 11.99
C TRP A 42 1.28 -14.51 10.93
N PRO A 43 1.33 -15.84 11.10
CA PRO A 43 0.90 -16.79 10.08
C PRO A 43 -0.60 -16.72 9.74
N ASN A 44 -1.41 -16.12 10.62
CA ASN A 44 -2.85 -15.93 10.39
C ASN A 44 -3.19 -14.61 9.67
N LEU A 45 -2.18 -13.79 9.35
CA LEU A 45 -2.35 -12.48 8.74
C LEU A 45 -1.54 -12.40 7.45
N PHE A 46 -1.99 -11.55 6.54
CA PHE A 46 -1.31 -11.20 5.30
C PHE A 46 -0.65 -9.84 5.46
N CYS A 47 0.53 -9.69 4.86
CA CYS A 47 1.33 -8.47 4.96
C CYS A 47 1.69 -7.95 3.58
N TYR A 48 1.65 -6.63 3.43
CA TYR A 48 2.13 -5.96 2.22
C TYR A 48 2.69 -4.59 2.57
N THR A 49 3.72 -4.15 1.85
CA THR A 49 4.32 -2.84 2.05
C THR A 49 4.16 -2.01 0.79
N ILE A 50 3.57 -0.83 0.92
CA ILE A 50 3.48 0.15 -0.16
C ILE A 50 4.72 1.04 -0.10
N SER A 51 5.56 0.96 -1.13
CA SER A 51 6.76 1.78 -1.36
C SER A 51 6.47 2.96 -2.30
N GLY A 52 7.43 3.88 -2.45
CA GLY A 52 7.31 5.00 -3.42
C GLY A 52 6.30 6.10 -3.06
N LEU A 53 5.72 6.07 -1.86
CA LEU A 53 4.77 7.08 -1.40
C LEU A 53 5.45 8.42 -1.10
N ARG A 54 4.77 9.53 -1.40
CA ARG A 54 5.25 10.88 -1.07
C ARG A 54 5.26 11.07 0.45
N PRO A 55 6.29 11.71 1.02
CA PRO A 55 6.35 11.99 2.45
C PRO A 55 5.32 13.04 2.88
N ASN A 56 4.94 13.02 4.16
CA ASN A 56 3.98 13.95 4.77
C ASN A 56 2.63 14.06 4.03
N ARG A 57 2.05 12.90 3.68
CA ARG A 57 0.76 12.80 2.98
C ARG A 57 -0.11 11.72 3.60
N LYS A 58 -1.40 12.02 3.72
CA LYS A 58 -2.42 11.07 4.19
C LYS A 58 -2.98 10.32 2.98
N TYR A 59 -2.74 9.03 2.94
CA TYR A 59 -3.26 8.12 1.91
C TYR A 59 -4.48 7.36 2.44
N ASN A 60 -5.47 7.16 1.58
CA ASN A 60 -6.54 6.20 1.84
C ASN A 60 -6.15 4.87 1.22
N ILE A 61 -6.13 3.81 2.01
CA ILE A 61 -5.75 2.47 1.57
C ILE A 61 -6.97 1.58 1.64
N THR A 62 -7.17 0.80 0.59
CA THR A 62 -8.22 -0.21 0.52
C THR A 62 -7.64 -1.57 0.18
N VAL A 63 -8.22 -2.61 0.74
CA VAL A 63 -7.87 -4.01 0.47
C VAL A 63 -9.15 -4.77 0.16
N SER A 64 -9.21 -5.47 -0.97
CA SER A 64 -10.26 -6.42 -1.31
C SER A 64 -9.68 -7.79 -1.64
N ALA A 65 -10.48 -8.84 -1.39
CA ALA A 65 -10.14 -10.21 -1.76
C ALA A 65 -10.74 -10.56 -3.13
N ARG A 66 -10.02 -11.38 -3.90
CA ARG A 66 -10.45 -11.89 -5.18
C ARG A 66 -10.42 -13.41 -5.19
N ASN A 67 -11.48 -14.02 -5.73
CA ASN A 67 -11.61 -15.47 -5.83
C ASN A 67 -11.10 -16.00 -7.17
N VAL A 68 -10.89 -17.32 -7.26
CA VAL A 68 -10.50 -17.97 -8.51
C VAL A 68 -11.65 -17.96 -9.52
N ASP A 69 -12.86 -18.29 -9.07
CA ASP A 69 -14.01 -18.58 -9.94
C ASP A 69 -14.88 -17.36 -10.26
N VAL A 70 -14.75 -16.28 -9.47
CA VAL A 70 -15.53 -15.04 -9.63
C VAL A 70 -14.58 -13.90 -9.96
N ALA A 71 -14.86 -13.20 -11.06
CA ALA A 71 -14.01 -12.12 -11.55
C ALA A 71 -14.08 -10.84 -10.70
N ASP A 72 -15.16 -10.67 -9.93
CA ASP A 72 -15.44 -9.51 -9.09
C ASP A 72 -14.65 -9.52 -7.78
N ASP A 73 -14.26 -8.32 -7.34
CA ASP A 73 -13.64 -8.11 -6.04
C ASP A 73 -14.69 -8.14 -4.93
N GLY A 74 -14.34 -8.80 -3.83
CA GLY A 74 -15.16 -8.79 -2.61
C GLY A 74 -15.19 -7.42 -1.93
N ALA A 75 -15.90 -7.37 -0.79
CA ALA A 75 -16.02 -6.14 0.00
C ALA A 75 -14.64 -5.56 0.37
N LYS A 76 -14.52 -4.23 0.24
CA LYS A 76 -13.27 -3.49 0.52
C LYS A 76 -13.17 -3.14 2.00
N ALA A 77 -12.07 -3.52 2.63
CA ALA A 77 -11.65 -2.91 3.89
C ALA A 77 -10.90 -1.61 3.60
N PHE A 78 -11.01 -0.60 4.46
CA PHE A 78 -10.33 0.69 4.29
C PHE A 78 -9.61 1.14 5.57
N VAL A 79 -8.48 1.82 5.39
CA VAL A 79 -7.71 2.43 6.48
C VAL A 79 -6.97 3.66 5.95
N ASN A 80 -6.77 4.66 6.80
CA ASN A 80 -5.95 5.82 6.46
C ASN A 80 -4.52 5.63 7.00
N GLY A 81 -3.53 5.96 6.17
CA GLY A 81 -2.11 5.95 6.57
C GLY A 81 -1.45 7.29 6.30
N LEU A 82 -0.77 7.84 7.31
CA LEU A 82 0.04 9.05 7.16
C LEU A 82 1.51 8.65 6.95
N THR A 83 2.10 9.09 5.84
CA THR A 83 3.54 8.93 5.64
C THR A 83 4.31 9.91 6.51
N ARG A 84 5.40 9.44 7.13
CA ARG A 84 6.30 10.31 7.88
C ARG A 84 6.95 11.36 6.97
N GLU A 85 7.37 12.46 7.57
CA GLU A 85 8.25 13.43 6.93
C GLU A 85 9.58 12.77 6.55
N MET A 86 10.22 13.31 5.51
CA MET A 86 11.52 12.85 5.02
C MET A 86 12.46 14.06 4.95
N SER A 87 13.74 13.85 5.24
CA SER A 87 14.75 14.90 5.10
C SER A 87 14.74 15.49 3.70
N PRO A 88 14.91 16.82 3.54
CA PRO A 88 15.00 17.44 2.23
C PRO A 88 16.19 16.86 1.45
N THR A 89 16.05 16.81 0.13
CA THR A 89 17.13 16.42 -0.78
C THR A 89 18.17 17.53 -0.89
N SER A 90 19.32 17.23 -1.51
CA SER A 90 20.37 18.23 -1.74
C SER A 90 19.81 19.45 -2.50
N PRO A 91 20.24 20.67 -2.15
CA PRO A 91 19.84 21.88 -2.86
C PRO A 91 20.33 21.82 -4.31
N GLU A 92 19.53 22.38 -5.22
CA GLU A 92 19.86 22.49 -6.65
C GLU A 92 20.61 23.79 -6.93
N ASN A 93 21.35 23.83 -8.04
CA ASN A 93 22.07 25.02 -8.52
C ASN A 93 23.12 25.61 -7.55
N LEU A 94 23.88 24.74 -6.86
CA LEU A 94 25.00 25.19 -6.05
C LEU A 94 26.13 25.71 -6.96
N THR A 95 26.33 27.03 -6.97
CA THR A 95 27.44 27.69 -7.67
C THR A 95 28.31 28.46 -6.68
N LEU A 96 29.63 28.34 -6.82
CA LEU A 96 30.59 29.14 -6.06
C LEU A 96 30.83 30.44 -6.84
N VAL A 97 30.51 31.58 -6.22
CA VAL A 97 30.80 32.90 -6.78
C VAL A 97 32.01 33.47 -6.04
N ASN A 98 33.13 33.59 -6.75
CA ASN A 98 34.46 34.00 -6.27
C ASN A 98 35.20 32.97 -5.39
N SER A 99 36.30 32.44 -5.94
CA SER A 99 37.38 31.80 -5.20
C SER A 99 38.56 32.75 -5.21
N THR A 100 39.08 33.12 -4.03
CA THR A 100 40.31 33.92 -3.88
C THR A 100 41.55 33.10 -4.25
#